data_AF-A0A7X7S0R2-F1
#
_entry.id   AF-A0A7X7S0R2-F1
#
_cell.length_a   1.000
_cell.length_b   1.000
_cell.length_c   1.000
_cell.angle_alpha   90.00
_cell.angle_beta   90.00
_cell.angle_gamma   90.00
#
_symmetry.space_group_name_H-M   'P 1'
#
loop_
_entity.id
_entity.type
_entity.pdbx_description
1 polymer ?
#
loop_
_entity_poly.entity_id
_entity_poly.type
_entity_poly.pdbx_seq_one_letter_code
_entity_poly.pdbx_strand_id
1 'polypeptide(L)'
;MESNKFAFSGPQPQDEFTDALYFSSVALPTLGFGDIVPLSLPYKFMATIEALLGFSIVTLSIAYVLDIYRVIQQFRIISSFLYNESGNTGNVWRIIKIHYRNPPDNSYYRELHRSILDWYEGFHQSRLAYYFYSTRPYLSIPSTFSLLGELLAIMRFGFHPALRKSSPAFISLVEGYTSIIDAIRNQIPIRKKETTQKPLTFEHFSRVISGKSIEDYWLRRFCIMIKRVHLICKKKTDSDLYNLYSRYTQWLTFMSKVQAFAKDTSKDLAHL
;
A
#
# COMPACT_ATOMS: atom_id res chain seq x y z
N MET A 1 -48.21 -45.91 0.42
CA MET A 1 -46.83 -46.34 0.13
C MET A 1 -45.92 -45.19 0.50
N GLU A 2 -45.34 -45.22 1.70
CA GLU A 2 -44.32 -44.25 2.08
C GLU A 2 -43.08 -44.50 1.20
N SER A 3 -42.86 -43.58 0.26
CA SER A 3 -41.63 -43.56 -0.51
C SER A 3 -40.49 -43.28 0.45
N ASN A 4 -39.59 -44.26 0.63
CA ASN A 4 -38.37 -44.08 1.43
C ASN A 4 -37.55 -42.96 0.78
N LYS A 5 -37.55 -41.77 1.39
CA LYS A 5 -36.93 -40.56 0.83
C LYS A 5 -35.40 -40.59 0.90
N PHE A 6 -34.83 -41.31 1.88
CA PHE A 6 -33.39 -41.41 2.16
C PHE A 6 -32.98 -42.83 2.59
N ALA A 7 -31.71 -43.19 2.38
CA ALA A 7 -31.07 -44.40 2.89
C ALA A 7 -30.00 -44.05 3.93
N PHE A 8 -29.90 -44.83 5.01
CA PHE A 8 -28.97 -44.64 6.13
C PHE A 8 -28.07 -45.87 6.32
N SER A 9 -26.76 -45.67 6.52
CA SER A 9 -25.78 -46.74 6.72
C SER A 9 -25.26 -46.86 8.18
N GLY A 10 -25.75 -46.02 9.11
CA GLY A 10 -25.28 -45.90 10.52
C GLY A 10 -26.38 -46.06 11.59
N PRO A 11 -26.13 -45.73 12.88
CA PRO A 11 -27.13 -45.86 13.95
C PRO A 11 -28.41 -45.04 13.69
N GLN A 12 -29.51 -45.42 14.34
CA GLN A 12 -30.87 -44.92 14.07
C GLN A 12 -30.95 -43.38 13.93
N PRO A 13 -31.82 -42.87 13.03
CA PRO A 13 -31.99 -41.44 12.78
C PRO A 13 -32.29 -40.71 14.10
N GLN A 14 -31.57 -39.61 14.36
CA GLN A 14 -31.72 -38.86 15.61
C GLN A 14 -32.95 -37.96 15.53
N ASP A 15 -32.93 -37.00 14.60
CA ASP A 15 -33.97 -36.03 14.30
C ASP A 15 -33.82 -35.58 12.83
N GLU A 16 -34.93 -35.39 12.11
CA GLU A 16 -34.90 -35.04 10.67
C GLU A 16 -34.09 -33.76 10.39
N PHE A 17 -34.11 -32.78 11.30
CA PHE A 17 -33.35 -31.54 11.17
C PHE A 17 -31.84 -31.75 11.34
N THR A 18 -31.45 -32.51 12.37
CA THR A 18 -30.04 -32.78 12.68
C THR A 18 -29.40 -33.62 11.59
N ASP A 19 -30.13 -34.63 11.07
CA ASP A 19 -29.67 -35.49 9.98
C ASP A 19 -29.53 -34.69 8.66
N ALA A 20 -30.45 -33.76 8.39
CA ALA A 20 -30.37 -32.86 7.23
C ALA A 20 -29.20 -31.87 7.35
N LEU A 21 -28.97 -31.31 8.54
CA LEU A 21 -27.84 -30.42 8.80
C LEU A 21 -26.50 -31.17 8.70
N TYR A 22 -26.45 -32.40 9.20
CA TYR A 22 -25.29 -33.28 9.05
C TYR A 22 -25.02 -33.59 7.57
N PHE A 23 -26.03 -34.06 6.82
CA PHE A 23 -25.93 -34.30 5.37
C PHE A 23 -25.39 -33.06 4.65
N SER A 24 -25.95 -31.89 4.94
CA SER A 24 -25.54 -30.61 4.36
C SER A 24 -24.08 -30.25 4.69
N SER A 25 -23.68 -30.42 5.95
CA SER A 25 -22.31 -30.13 6.42
C SER A 25 -21.23 -30.97 5.73
N VAL A 26 -21.58 -32.17 5.25
CA VAL A 26 -20.70 -33.11 4.55
C VAL A 26 -20.81 -32.98 3.02
N ALA A 27 -21.99 -32.62 2.50
CA ALA A 27 -22.24 -32.40 1.08
C ALA A 27 -21.67 -31.07 0.58
N LEU A 28 -21.80 -29.98 1.36
CA LEU A 28 -21.26 -28.65 1.04
C LEU A 28 -19.74 -28.65 0.75
N PRO A 29 -18.86 -29.24 1.57
CA PRO A 29 -17.44 -29.33 1.23
C PRO A 29 -17.13 -30.42 0.19
N THR A 30 -18.14 -31.05 -0.42
CA THR A 30 -18.03 -32.17 -1.39
C THR A 30 -17.38 -33.44 -0.83
N LEU A 31 -17.44 -33.64 0.49
CA LEU A 31 -16.83 -34.79 1.17
C LEU A 31 -17.65 -36.07 0.96
N GLY A 32 -18.97 -35.97 1.13
CA GLY A 32 -19.93 -37.01 0.77
C GLY A 32 -19.65 -38.40 1.35
N PHE A 33 -19.68 -38.56 2.68
CA PHE A 33 -19.39 -39.84 3.35
C PHE A 33 -20.27 -41.03 2.91
N GLY A 34 -21.45 -40.75 2.34
CA GLY A 34 -22.33 -41.79 1.77
C GLY A 34 -23.14 -42.58 2.82
N ASP A 35 -23.13 -42.11 4.06
CA ASP A 35 -23.90 -42.65 5.17
C ASP A 35 -25.38 -42.20 5.15
N ILE A 36 -25.68 -41.02 4.59
CA ILE A 36 -27.04 -40.56 4.26
C ILE A 36 -27.12 -40.29 2.76
N VAL A 37 -28.03 -40.96 2.05
CA VAL A 37 -28.18 -40.84 0.59
C VAL A 37 -29.63 -40.54 0.19
N PRO A 38 -29.91 -39.48 -0.59
CA PRO A 38 -31.25 -39.20 -1.09
C PRO A 38 -31.68 -40.24 -2.14
N LEU A 39 -32.84 -40.85 -1.95
CA LEU A 39 -33.40 -41.83 -2.89
C LEU A 39 -34.38 -41.18 -3.87
N SER A 40 -35.10 -40.14 -3.43
CA SER A 40 -36.09 -39.45 -4.25
C SER A 40 -35.46 -38.46 -5.24
N LEU A 41 -36.09 -38.30 -6.41
CA LEU A 41 -35.64 -37.38 -7.46
C LEU A 41 -35.46 -35.92 -6.98
N PRO A 42 -36.40 -35.29 -6.23
CA PRO A 42 -36.21 -33.91 -5.79
C PRO A 42 -35.04 -33.75 -4.82
N TYR A 43 -34.84 -34.68 -3.88
CA TYR A 43 -33.71 -34.60 -2.94
C TYR A 43 -32.36 -34.85 -3.63
N LYS A 44 -32.31 -35.73 -4.64
CA LYS A 44 -31.11 -35.90 -5.49
C LYS A 44 -30.75 -34.61 -6.23
N PHE A 45 -31.75 -33.90 -6.75
CA PHE A 45 -31.53 -32.62 -7.43
C PHE A 45 -31.02 -31.54 -6.46
N MET A 46 -31.64 -31.43 -5.27
CA MET A 46 -31.18 -30.51 -4.23
C MET A 46 -29.75 -30.82 -3.77
N ALA A 47 -29.42 -32.09 -3.53
CA ALA A 47 -28.07 -32.53 -3.18
C ALA A 47 -27.03 -32.19 -4.27
N THR A 48 -27.42 -32.34 -5.55
CA THR A 48 -26.56 -31.96 -6.69
C THR A 48 -26.29 -30.45 -6.71
N ILE A 49 -27.33 -29.64 -6.52
CA ILE A 49 -27.20 -28.18 -6.45
C ILE A 49 -26.32 -27.78 -5.26
N GLU A 50 -26.55 -28.39 -4.09
CA GLU A 50 -25.79 -28.15 -2.89
C GLU A 50 -24.30 -28.46 -3.09
N ALA A 51 -23.97 -29.60 -3.69
CA ALA A 51 -22.60 -29.95 -4.02
C ALA A 51 -21.95 -28.95 -5.00
N LEU A 52 -22.69 -28.48 -6.02
CA LEU A 52 -22.20 -27.47 -6.98
C LEU A 52 -21.94 -26.11 -6.30
N LEU A 53 -22.86 -25.68 -5.43
CA LEU A 53 -22.70 -24.44 -4.67
C LEU A 53 -21.53 -24.54 -3.70
N GLY A 54 -21.44 -25.65 -2.97
CA GLY A 54 -20.36 -25.94 -2.05
C GLY A 54 -18.99 -25.94 -2.72
N PHE A 55 -18.85 -26.65 -3.84
CA PHE A 55 -17.65 -26.61 -4.68
C PHE A 55 -17.30 -25.19 -5.14
N SER A 56 -18.30 -24.42 -5.58
CA SER A 56 -18.11 -23.04 -6.03
C SER A 56 -17.62 -22.13 -4.90
N ILE A 57 -18.20 -22.25 -3.69
CA ILE A 57 -17.81 -21.48 -2.50
C ILE A 57 -16.37 -21.80 -2.09
N VAL A 58 -16.01 -23.09 -2.01
CA VAL A 58 -14.64 -23.50 -1.66
C VAL A 58 -13.65 -22.99 -2.71
N THR A 59 -13.96 -23.13 -3.99
CA THR A 59 -13.12 -22.66 -5.09
C THR A 59 -12.92 -21.14 -5.03
N LEU A 60 -14.00 -20.37 -4.84
CA LEU A 60 -13.92 -18.91 -4.68
C LEU A 60 -13.12 -18.51 -3.44
N SER A 61 -13.32 -19.22 -2.33
CA SER A 61 -12.61 -18.96 -1.08
C SER A 61 -11.10 -19.13 -1.24
N ILE A 62 -10.67 -20.23 -1.87
CA ILE A 62 -9.25 -20.47 -2.16
C ILE A 62 -8.71 -19.41 -3.12
N ALA A 63 -9.44 -19.11 -4.21
CA ALA A 63 -9.04 -18.09 -5.17
C ALA A 63 -8.84 -16.71 -4.51
N TYR A 64 -9.75 -16.34 -3.61
CA TYR A 64 -9.67 -15.09 -2.85
C TYR A 64 -8.49 -15.03 -1.89
N VAL A 65 -8.20 -16.11 -1.16
CA VAL A 65 -7.02 -16.20 -0.28
C VAL A 65 -5.72 -16.08 -1.09
N LEU A 66 -5.64 -16.72 -2.25
CA LEU A 66 -4.50 -16.62 -3.14
C LEU A 66 -4.31 -15.19 -3.68
N ASP A 67 -5.40 -14.49 -3.97
CA ASP A 67 -5.37 -13.10 -4.42
C ASP A 67 -4.81 -12.16 -3.33
N ILE A 68 -5.30 -12.29 -2.09
CA ILE A 68 -4.76 -11.55 -0.94
C ILE A 68 -3.25 -11.81 -0.79
N TYR A 69 -2.83 -13.07 -0.89
CA TYR A 69 -1.42 -13.43 -0.74
C TYR A 69 -0.55 -12.79 -1.82
N ARG A 70 -1.03 -12.72 -3.07
CA ARG A 70 -0.32 -12.05 -4.18
C ARG A 70 -0.10 -10.56 -3.88
N VAL A 71 -1.13 -9.85 -3.42
CA VAL A 71 -1.03 -8.42 -3.09
C VAL A 71 -0.02 -8.18 -1.96
N ILE A 72 -0.05 -9.01 -0.92
CA ILE A 72 0.93 -8.93 0.18
C ILE A 72 2.35 -9.19 -0.34
N GLN A 73 2.54 -10.21 -1.17
CA GLN A 73 3.84 -10.53 -1.75
C GLN A 73 4.38 -9.40 -2.63
N GLN A 74 3.56 -8.83 -3.52
CA GLN A 74 3.93 -7.69 -4.36
C GLN A 74 4.39 -6.51 -3.51
N PHE A 75 3.64 -6.16 -2.45
CA PHE A 75 4.03 -5.09 -1.55
C PHE A 75 5.37 -5.35 -0.85
N ARG A 76 5.58 -6.59 -0.39
CA ARG A 76 6.82 -7.00 0.28
C ARG A 76 8.02 -6.91 -0.67
N ILE A 77 7.85 -7.22 -1.95
CA ILE A 77 8.90 -7.08 -2.95
C ILE A 77 9.30 -5.60 -3.09
N ILE A 78 8.34 -4.69 -3.26
CA ILE A 78 8.59 -3.24 -3.36
C ILE A 78 9.31 -2.73 -2.11
N SER A 79 8.79 -3.09 -0.94
CA SER A 79 9.33 -2.67 0.35
C SER A 79 10.75 -3.18 0.56
N SER A 80 11.00 -4.47 0.25
CA SER A 80 12.33 -5.07 0.38
C SER A 80 13.31 -4.50 -0.64
N PHE A 81 12.86 -4.23 -1.87
CA PHE A 81 13.66 -3.58 -2.90
C PHE A 81 14.17 -2.22 -2.43
N LEU A 82 13.26 -1.33 -2.00
CA LEU A 82 13.64 0.00 -1.50
C LEU A 82 14.51 -0.07 -0.23
N TYR A 83 14.23 -1.02 0.65
CA TYR A 83 15.03 -1.22 1.87
C TYR A 83 16.45 -1.71 1.55
N ASN A 84 16.60 -2.65 0.62
CA ASN A 84 17.91 -3.14 0.17
C ASN A 84 18.71 -2.04 -0.53
N GLU A 85 18.07 -1.24 -1.38
CA GLU A 85 18.68 -0.05 -2.03
C GLU A 85 19.19 0.96 -1.00
N SER A 86 18.47 1.12 0.11
CA SER A 86 18.91 1.93 1.26
C SER A 86 20.07 1.30 2.05
N GLY A 87 20.65 0.20 1.59
CA GLY A 87 21.69 -0.56 2.28
C GLY A 87 21.20 -1.19 3.58
N ASN A 88 19.94 -1.62 3.64
CA ASN A 88 19.30 -2.21 4.82
C ASN A 88 19.23 -1.27 6.03
N THR A 89 19.04 0.04 5.78
CA THR A 89 18.97 1.04 6.87
C THR A 89 17.66 1.82 6.89
N GLY A 90 16.87 1.78 5.82
CA GLY A 90 15.74 2.70 5.61
C GLY A 90 16.18 4.14 5.38
N ASN A 91 17.46 4.39 5.08
CA ASN A 91 17.99 5.74 4.90
C ASN A 91 18.06 6.13 3.42
N VAL A 92 17.16 7.03 2.99
CA VAL A 92 17.08 7.55 1.62
C VAL A 92 18.38 8.19 1.14
N TRP A 93 19.16 8.82 2.03
CA TRP A 93 20.38 9.52 1.64
C TRP A 93 21.45 8.57 1.06
N ARG A 94 21.40 7.29 1.42
CA ARG A 94 22.28 6.27 0.84
C ARG A 94 21.93 6.03 -0.64
N ILE A 95 20.64 5.90 -0.94
CA ILE A 95 20.12 5.78 -2.31
C ILE A 95 20.51 7.02 -3.13
N ILE A 96 20.22 8.22 -2.61
CA ILE A 96 20.53 9.49 -3.29
C ILE A 96 22.03 9.63 -3.60
N LYS A 97 22.91 9.24 -2.68
CA LYS A 97 24.37 9.30 -2.89
C LYS A 97 24.81 8.38 -4.03
N ILE A 98 24.20 7.20 -4.15
CA ILE A 98 24.46 6.24 -5.23
C ILE A 98 23.91 6.79 -6.55
N HIS A 99 22.64 7.22 -6.57
CA HIS A 99 21.96 7.77 -7.74
C HIS A 99 22.64 9.04 -8.26
N TYR A 100 23.22 9.86 -7.40
CA TYR A 100 23.95 11.04 -7.86
C TYR A 100 25.24 10.68 -8.60
N ARG A 101 25.95 9.63 -8.14
CA ARG A 101 27.17 9.14 -8.79
C ARG A 101 26.86 8.39 -10.08
N ASN A 102 25.84 7.53 -10.02
CA ASN A 102 25.36 6.71 -11.13
C ASN A 102 23.87 6.98 -11.30
N PRO A 103 23.48 7.98 -12.11
CA PRO A 103 22.08 8.30 -12.36
C PRO A 103 21.31 7.06 -12.82
N PRO A 104 20.17 6.74 -12.18
CA PRO A 104 19.35 5.62 -12.61
C PRO A 104 18.81 5.88 -14.01
N ASP A 105 18.74 4.83 -14.81
CA ASP A 105 18.06 4.87 -16.09
C ASP A 105 16.54 5.01 -15.91
N ASN A 106 15.84 5.42 -16.97
CA ASN A 106 14.38 5.53 -17.01
C ASN A 106 13.67 4.22 -16.69
N SER A 107 14.30 3.08 -16.99
CA SER A 107 13.81 1.75 -16.61
C SER A 107 13.56 1.63 -15.10
N TYR A 108 14.44 2.17 -14.25
CA TYR A 108 14.29 2.14 -12.80
C TYR A 108 12.99 2.82 -12.34
N TYR A 109 12.71 4.03 -12.82
CA TYR A 109 11.51 4.77 -12.43
C TYR A 109 10.24 4.12 -12.98
N ARG A 110 10.32 3.58 -14.20
CA ARG A 110 9.20 2.85 -14.83
C ARG A 110 8.86 1.58 -14.05
N GLU A 111 9.87 0.85 -13.61
CA GLU A 111 9.68 -0.37 -12.82
C GLU A 111 9.04 -0.03 -11.48
N LEU A 112 9.57 0.94 -10.73
CA LEU A 112 8.94 1.39 -9.49
C LEU A 112 7.50 1.87 -9.68
N HIS A 113 7.24 2.63 -10.75
CA HIS A 113 5.90 3.11 -11.05
C HIS A 113 4.94 1.96 -11.31
N ARG A 114 5.34 1.01 -12.16
CA ARG A 114 4.58 -0.20 -12.45
C ARG A 114 4.34 -1.02 -11.19
N SER A 115 5.37 -1.31 -10.40
CA SER A 115 5.22 -2.17 -9.21
C SER A 115 4.22 -1.58 -8.22
N ILE A 116 4.26 -0.26 -7.98
CA ILE A 116 3.33 0.39 -7.05
C ILE A 116 1.92 0.45 -7.62
N LEU A 117 1.78 0.67 -8.93
CA LEU A 117 0.49 0.67 -9.61
C LEU A 117 -0.15 -0.72 -9.59
N ASP A 118 0.61 -1.75 -9.94
CA ASP A 118 0.16 -3.16 -9.92
C ASP A 118 -0.29 -3.57 -8.51
N TRP A 119 0.51 -3.20 -7.49
CA TRP A 119 0.13 -3.43 -6.11
C TRP A 119 -1.17 -2.71 -5.73
N TYR A 120 -1.33 -1.44 -6.14
CA TYR A 120 -2.50 -0.65 -5.82
C TYR A 120 -3.77 -1.19 -6.49
N GLU A 121 -3.70 -1.60 -7.75
CA GLU A 121 -4.81 -2.25 -8.46
C GLU A 121 -5.24 -3.55 -7.76
N GLY A 122 -4.28 -4.38 -7.34
CA GLY A 122 -4.57 -5.58 -6.56
C GLY A 122 -5.16 -5.25 -5.18
N PHE A 123 -4.59 -4.26 -4.50
CA PHE A 123 -5.06 -3.78 -3.19
C PHE A 123 -6.51 -3.28 -3.24
N HIS A 124 -6.91 -2.64 -4.33
CA HIS A 124 -8.28 -2.19 -4.56
C HIS A 124 -9.30 -3.33 -4.58
N GLN A 125 -8.92 -4.47 -5.16
CA GLN A 125 -9.76 -5.66 -5.27
C GLN A 125 -9.79 -6.44 -3.95
N SER A 126 -8.66 -6.48 -3.23
CA SER A 126 -8.48 -7.28 -2.02
C SER A 126 -8.20 -6.42 -0.78
N ARG A 127 -9.18 -5.58 -0.40
CA ARG A 127 -9.03 -4.63 0.73
C ARG A 127 -8.61 -5.28 2.06
N LEU A 128 -8.91 -6.57 2.25
CA LEU A 128 -8.46 -7.31 3.43
C LEU A 128 -6.93 -7.41 3.54
N ALA A 129 -6.20 -7.32 2.43
CA ALA A 129 -4.74 -7.26 2.42
C ALA A 129 -4.19 -6.08 3.23
N TYR A 130 -4.98 -5.01 3.42
CA TYR A 130 -4.62 -3.88 4.28
C TYR A 130 -4.34 -4.28 5.73
N TYR A 131 -5.11 -5.23 6.26
CA TYR A 131 -5.06 -5.66 7.65
C TYR A 131 -3.93 -6.67 7.92
N PHE A 132 -3.23 -7.12 6.88
CA PHE A 132 -2.07 -7.99 7.06
C PHE A 132 -0.85 -7.17 7.49
N TYR A 133 -0.64 -7.15 8.80
CA TYR A 133 0.50 -6.49 9.41
C TYR A 133 1.78 -7.32 9.27
N SER A 134 2.89 -6.63 9.04
CA SER A 134 4.22 -7.23 9.10
C SER A 134 4.92 -6.79 10.37
N THR A 135 5.49 -7.74 11.12
CA THR A 135 6.29 -7.47 12.33
C THR A 135 7.55 -6.64 12.06
N ARG A 136 7.95 -6.50 10.79
CA ARG A 136 9.12 -5.73 10.39
C ARG A 136 8.71 -4.32 9.94
N PRO A 137 9.18 -3.24 10.60
CA PRO A 137 8.75 -1.87 10.30
C PRO A 137 8.92 -1.47 8.83
N TYR A 138 10.01 -1.90 8.19
CA TYR A 138 10.29 -1.58 6.78
C TYR A 138 9.36 -2.25 5.77
N LEU A 139 8.54 -3.23 6.20
CA LEU A 139 7.51 -3.88 5.40
C LEU A 139 6.12 -3.28 5.63
N SER A 140 6.01 -2.20 6.40
CA SER A 140 4.74 -1.51 6.62
C SER A 140 4.46 -0.49 5.50
N ILE A 141 3.19 -0.38 5.12
CA ILE A 141 2.67 0.64 4.18
C ILE A 141 3.19 2.05 4.51
N PRO A 142 3.00 2.58 5.74
CA PRO A 142 3.47 3.92 6.08
C PRO A 142 4.98 4.10 5.91
N SER A 143 5.80 3.09 6.25
CA SER A 143 7.26 3.20 6.18
C SER A 143 7.76 3.17 4.73
N THR A 144 7.27 2.24 3.92
CA THR A 144 7.67 2.12 2.50
C THR A 144 7.25 3.35 1.70
N PHE A 145 6.01 3.83 1.90
CA PHE A 145 5.54 5.05 1.25
C PHE A 145 6.30 6.28 1.75
N SER A 146 6.59 6.39 3.05
CA SER A 146 7.42 7.50 3.55
C SER A 146 8.82 7.49 2.92
N LEU A 147 9.46 6.33 2.83
CA LEU A 147 10.78 6.16 2.24
C LEU A 147 10.79 6.58 0.76
N LEU A 148 9.82 6.08 -0.01
CA LEU A 148 9.67 6.43 -1.42
C LEU A 148 9.32 7.91 -1.60
N GLY A 149 8.39 8.44 -0.80
CA GLY A 149 8.03 9.85 -0.82
C GLY A 149 9.22 10.75 -0.55
N GLU A 150 10.05 10.41 0.45
CA GLU A 150 11.30 11.14 0.72
C GLU A 150 12.29 11.05 -0.44
N LEU A 151 12.45 9.89 -1.07
CA LEU A 151 13.27 9.71 -2.27
C LEU A 151 12.79 10.63 -3.40
N LEU A 152 11.50 10.58 -3.73
CA LEU A 152 10.89 11.39 -4.77
C LEU A 152 10.99 12.89 -4.44
N ALA A 153 10.82 13.27 -3.18
CA ALA A 153 10.91 14.66 -2.75
C ALA A 153 12.33 15.21 -2.87
N ILE A 154 13.35 14.44 -2.48
CA ILE A 154 14.75 14.86 -2.63
C ILE A 154 15.11 14.97 -4.11
N MET A 155 14.72 13.99 -4.92
CA MET A 155 15.00 14.01 -6.36
C MET A 155 14.28 15.16 -7.08
N ARG A 156 13.01 15.41 -6.75
CA ARG A 156 12.18 16.44 -7.38
C ARG A 156 12.42 17.83 -6.83
N PHE A 157 12.72 18.00 -5.55
CA PHE A 157 12.79 19.33 -4.92
C PHE A 157 14.11 19.63 -4.24
N GLY A 158 14.96 18.63 -3.99
CA GLY A 158 16.26 18.80 -3.34
C GLY A 158 17.37 19.30 -4.27
N PHE A 159 17.34 18.90 -5.54
CA PHE A 159 18.29 19.38 -6.55
C PHE A 159 17.81 20.69 -7.21
N HIS A 160 18.77 21.61 -7.42
CA HIS A 160 18.54 22.82 -8.22
C HIS A 160 18.05 22.44 -9.63
N PRO A 161 17.12 23.22 -10.24
CA PRO A 161 16.55 22.88 -11.55
C PRO A 161 17.59 22.56 -12.63
N ALA A 162 18.71 23.31 -12.66
CA ALA A 162 19.81 23.06 -13.62
C ALA A 162 20.52 21.70 -13.45
N LEU A 163 20.45 21.07 -12.28
CA LEU A 163 21.05 19.76 -11.99
C LEU A 163 20.01 18.63 -12.03
N ARG A 164 18.73 18.96 -12.15
CA ARG A 164 17.64 17.99 -12.11
C ARG A 164 17.47 17.35 -13.47
N LYS A 165 17.81 16.06 -13.56
CA LYS A 165 17.44 15.24 -14.71
C LYS A 165 16.03 14.70 -14.50
N SER A 166 15.03 15.41 -15.00
CA SER A 166 13.64 14.94 -15.00
C SER A 166 13.40 14.09 -16.25
N SER A 167 12.99 12.84 -16.07
CA SER A 167 12.52 12.00 -17.17
C SER A 167 10.99 11.85 -17.12
N PRO A 168 10.33 11.54 -18.25
CA PRO A 168 8.89 11.28 -18.26
C PRO A 168 8.50 10.17 -17.26
N ALA A 169 9.30 9.09 -17.17
CA ALA A 169 9.05 8.00 -16.24
C ALA A 169 9.11 8.45 -14.76
N PHE A 170 10.03 9.35 -14.42
CA PHE A 170 10.08 9.94 -13.08
C PHE A 170 8.84 10.79 -12.78
N ILE A 171 8.37 11.58 -13.75
CA ILE A 171 7.16 12.41 -13.60
C ILE A 171 5.94 11.51 -13.36
N SER A 172 5.75 10.47 -14.18
CA SER A 172 4.67 9.48 -14.02
C SER A 172 4.72 8.76 -12.67
N LEU A 173 5.92 8.40 -12.20
CA LEU A 173 6.09 7.81 -10.87
C LEU A 173 5.62 8.77 -9.77
N VAL A 174 6.00 10.05 -9.83
CA VAL A 174 5.61 11.02 -8.80
C VAL A 174 4.10 11.27 -8.82
N GLU A 175 3.51 11.42 -10.01
CA GLU A 175 2.06 11.63 -10.15
C GLU A 175 1.27 10.40 -9.71
N GLY A 176 1.64 9.20 -10.17
CA GLY A 176 1.02 7.95 -9.77
C GLY A 176 1.11 7.72 -8.26
N TYR A 177 2.26 7.97 -7.66
CA TYR A 177 2.45 7.90 -6.21
C TYR A 177 1.49 8.85 -5.46
N THR A 178 1.36 10.10 -5.91
CA THR A 178 0.44 11.05 -5.26
C THR A 178 -1.02 10.66 -5.41
N SER A 179 -1.43 10.17 -6.59
CA SER A 179 -2.79 9.71 -6.84
C SER A 179 -3.15 8.51 -5.97
N ILE A 180 -2.23 7.55 -5.83
CA ILE A 180 -2.40 6.36 -4.99
C ILE A 180 -2.55 6.73 -3.52
N ILE A 181 -1.70 7.64 -3.02
CA ILE A 181 -1.85 8.15 -1.65
C ILE A 181 -3.22 8.78 -1.44
N ASP A 182 -3.64 9.69 -2.33
CA ASP A 182 -4.91 10.39 -2.18
C ASP A 182 -6.09 9.40 -2.22
N ALA A 183 -6.02 8.39 -3.10
CA ALA A 183 -7.07 7.39 -3.23
C ALA A 183 -7.17 6.43 -2.04
N ILE A 184 -6.04 5.93 -1.52
CA ILE A 184 -6.03 5.10 -0.29
C ILE A 184 -6.55 5.92 0.88
N ARG A 185 -6.07 7.15 1.02
CA ARG A 185 -6.44 8.03 2.12
C ARG A 185 -7.91 8.43 2.11
N ASN A 186 -8.53 8.51 0.93
CA ASN A 186 -9.97 8.76 0.80
C ASN A 186 -10.81 7.57 1.27
N GLN A 187 -10.29 6.35 1.19
CA GLN A 187 -10.98 5.13 1.62
C GLN A 187 -10.87 4.86 3.13
N ILE A 188 -9.86 5.43 3.81
CA ILE A 188 -9.67 5.24 5.25
C ILE A 188 -10.75 6.05 6.03
N PRO A 189 -11.55 5.41 6.91
CA PRO A 189 -12.68 6.02 7.60
C PRO A 189 -12.31 6.94 8.79
N ILE A 190 -11.03 7.26 9.00
CA ILE A 190 -10.55 8.03 10.17
C ILE A 190 -11.32 9.34 10.36
N ARG A 191 -11.86 9.50 11.57
CA ARG A 191 -12.74 10.59 12.03
C ARG A 191 -12.09 11.99 12.00
N LYS A 192 -10.75 12.06 12.00
CA LYS A 192 -9.97 13.31 11.92
C LYS A 192 -8.68 13.09 11.12
N LYS A 193 -8.76 13.25 9.80
CA LYS A 193 -7.59 13.18 8.90
C LYS A 193 -6.64 14.33 9.20
N GLU A 194 -5.33 14.09 9.18
CA GLU A 194 -4.37 15.19 9.36
C GLU A 194 -4.50 16.24 8.24
N THR A 195 -4.59 17.51 8.60
CA THR A 195 -4.67 18.58 7.62
C THR A 195 -3.31 18.81 6.95
N THR A 196 -3.33 19.02 5.63
CA THR A 196 -2.15 19.46 4.90
C THR A 196 -1.74 20.86 5.36
N GLN A 197 -0.45 21.04 5.63
CA GLN A 197 0.10 22.30 6.13
C GLN A 197 0.05 23.39 5.05
N LYS A 198 -0.37 24.61 5.41
CA LYS A 198 -0.32 25.77 4.51
C LYS A 198 1.11 26.32 4.42
N PRO A 199 1.56 26.77 3.24
CA PRO A 199 2.88 27.38 3.09
C PRO A 199 2.98 28.73 3.82
N LEU A 200 4.19 29.00 4.32
CA LEU A 200 4.58 30.34 4.81
C LEU A 200 4.51 31.35 3.66
N THR A 201 4.20 32.60 3.96
CA THR A 201 4.29 33.68 2.97
C THR A 201 5.74 33.97 2.59
N PHE A 202 5.97 34.49 1.38
CA PHE A 202 7.31 34.79 0.88
C PHE A 202 8.09 35.75 1.81
N GLU A 203 7.41 36.78 2.32
CA GLU A 203 8.02 37.75 3.24
C GLU A 203 8.46 37.12 4.56
N HIS A 204 7.66 36.20 5.11
CA HIS A 204 8.03 35.51 6.34
C HIS A 204 9.18 34.53 6.07
N PHE A 205 9.13 33.81 4.94
CA PHE A 205 10.18 32.90 4.51
C PHE A 205 11.53 33.60 4.32
N SER A 206 11.57 34.75 3.64
CA SER A 206 12.81 35.50 3.39
C SER A 206 13.45 36.03 4.68
N ARG A 207 12.62 36.49 5.63
CA ARG A 207 13.08 36.90 6.97
C ARG A 207 13.67 35.73 7.76
N VAL A 208 13.00 34.57 7.78
CA VAL A 208 13.44 33.40 8.56
C VAL A 208 14.72 32.78 7.98
N ILE A 209 14.87 32.71 6.66
CA ILE A 209 16.10 32.20 6.03
C ILE A 209 17.31 33.11 6.28
N SER A 210 17.08 34.42 6.36
CA SER A 210 18.13 35.41 6.64
C SER A 210 18.47 35.51 8.12
N GLY A 211 17.58 35.03 9.00
CA GLY A 211 17.75 35.01 10.45
C GLY A 211 18.71 33.94 10.95
N LYS A 212 19.09 34.01 12.23
CA LYS A 212 20.02 33.05 12.86
C LYS A 212 19.38 31.73 13.31
N SER A 213 18.06 31.68 13.52
CA SER A 213 17.34 30.49 13.99
C SER A 213 16.06 30.24 13.17
N ILE A 214 15.89 29.00 12.71
CA ILE A 214 14.69 28.55 11.99
C ILE A 214 13.83 27.76 12.98
N GLU A 215 12.76 28.38 13.49
CA GLU A 215 11.83 27.75 14.43
C GLU A 215 10.82 26.83 13.73
N ASP A 216 10.44 27.14 12.49
CA ASP A 216 9.49 26.33 11.72
C ASP A 216 10.09 24.95 11.36
N TYR A 217 9.40 23.89 11.79
CA TYR A 217 9.83 22.50 11.60
C TYR A 217 10.02 22.13 10.13
N TRP A 218 9.08 22.54 9.26
CA TRP A 218 9.10 22.18 7.85
C TRP A 218 10.20 22.91 7.09
N LEU A 219 10.33 24.21 7.33
CA LEU A 219 11.39 25.02 6.78
C LEU A 219 12.76 24.49 7.22
N ARG A 220 12.91 24.13 8.51
CA ARG A 220 14.13 23.51 9.02
C ARG A 220 14.45 22.20 8.29
N ARG A 221 13.46 21.31 8.12
CA ARG A 221 13.64 20.06 7.35
C ARG A 221 14.03 20.31 5.90
N PHE A 222 13.38 21.27 5.23
CA PHE A 222 13.70 21.66 3.86
C PHE A 222 15.15 22.18 3.77
N CYS A 223 15.55 23.10 4.65
CA CYS A 223 16.91 23.63 4.66
C CYS A 223 17.96 22.53 4.94
N ILE A 224 17.68 21.57 5.82
CA ILE A 224 18.56 20.41 6.05
C ILE A 224 18.69 19.57 4.78
N MET A 225 17.58 19.32 4.08
CA MET A 225 17.58 18.59 2.81
C MET A 225 18.46 19.29 1.78
N ILE A 226 18.27 20.61 1.57
CA ILE A 226 19.05 21.41 0.62
C ILE A 226 20.54 21.39 0.99
N LYS A 227 20.88 21.60 2.26
CA LYS A 227 22.29 21.54 2.74
C LYS A 227 22.94 20.19 2.46
N ARG A 228 22.21 19.08 2.67
CA ARG A 228 22.71 17.73 2.39
C ARG A 228 22.92 17.49 0.89
N VAL A 229 21.98 17.92 0.05
CA VAL A 229 22.15 17.83 -1.41
C VAL A 229 23.36 18.65 -1.87
N HIS A 230 23.53 19.85 -1.34
CA HIS A 230 24.68 20.70 -1.64
C HIS A 230 26.02 20.04 -1.28
N LEU A 231 26.10 19.36 -0.13
CA LEU A 231 27.26 18.56 0.27
C LEU A 231 27.57 17.43 -0.71
N ILE A 232 26.54 16.80 -1.29
CA ILE A 232 26.70 15.74 -2.28
C ILE A 232 27.17 16.30 -3.63
N CYS A 233 26.60 17.41 -4.08
CA CYS A 233 26.91 18.01 -5.38
C CYS A 233 28.21 18.83 -5.41
N LYS A 234 28.74 19.24 -4.26
CA LYS A 234 29.91 20.13 -4.13
C LYS A 234 29.79 21.46 -4.93
N LYS A 235 28.58 21.91 -5.26
CA LYS A 235 28.30 23.15 -6.02
C LYS A 235 27.33 24.03 -5.28
N LYS A 236 27.68 25.30 -5.04
CA LYS A 236 26.79 26.29 -4.40
C LYS A 236 25.77 26.71 -5.45
N THR A 237 24.53 26.23 -5.33
CA THR A 237 23.57 26.30 -6.45
C THR A 237 22.39 27.25 -6.20
N ASP A 238 22.01 27.52 -4.95
CA ASP A 238 20.82 28.33 -4.67
C ASP A 238 21.21 29.77 -4.27
N SER A 239 21.44 30.63 -5.26
CA SER A 239 21.60 32.08 -5.06
C SER A 239 20.26 32.83 -5.15
N ASP A 240 19.26 32.23 -5.81
CA ASP A 240 17.95 32.81 -6.05
C ASP A 240 16.94 32.39 -4.96
N LEU A 241 16.55 33.36 -4.11
CA LEU A 241 15.57 33.17 -3.04
C LEU A 241 14.17 32.85 -3.57
N TYR A 242 13.80 33.34 -4.75
CA TYR A 242 12.48 33.11 -5.32
C TYR A 242 12.33 31.65 -5.77
N ASN A 243 13.35 31.11 -6.45
CA ASN A 243 13.41 29.70 -6.81
C ASN A 243 13.38 28.80 -5.58
N LEU A 244 14.16 29.15 -4.54
CA LEU A 244 14.20 28.39 -3.28
C LEU A 244 12.82 28.38 -2.59
N TYR A 245 12.13 29.52 -2.57
CA TYR A 245 10.77 29.60 -2.03
C TYR A 245 9.76 28.78 -2.84
N SER A 246 9.78 28.89 -4.17
CA SER A 246 8.90 28.10 -5.04
C SER A 246 9.10 26.59 -4.85
N ARG A 247 10.35 26.15 -4.69
CA ARG A 247 10.66 24.75 -4.35
C ARG A 247 10.17 24.37 -2.97
N TYR A 248 10.31 25.25 -1.98
CA TYR A 248 9.83 25.01 -0.62
C TYR A 248 8.31 24.82 -0.59
N THR A 249 7.53 25.67 -1.25
CA THR A 249 6.06 25.59 -1.24
C THR A 249 5.56 24.31 -1.91
N GLN A 250 6.15 23.92 -3.04
CA GLN A 250 5.83 22.66 -3.73
C GLN A 250 6.25 21.44 -2.90
N TRP A 251 7.46 21.48 -2.33
CA TRP A 251 7.97 20.42 -1.45
C TRP A 251 7.10 20.24 -0.20
N LEU A 252 6.67 21.33 0.44
CA LEU A 252 5.82 21.30 1.62
C LEU A 252 4.46 20.68 1.29
N THR A 253 3.86 21.08 0.16
CA THR A 253 2.58 20.53 -0.30
C THR A 253 2.70 19.02 -0.51
N PHE A 254 3.76 18.57 -1.17
CA PHE A 254 4.01 17.16 -1.40
C PHE A 254 4.29 16.39 -0.09
N MET A 255 5.24 16.85 0.72
CA MET A 255 5.67 16.13 1.92
C MET A 255 4.63 16.15 3.04
N SER A 256 3.82 17.20 3.13
CA SER A 256 2.70 17.23 4.09
C SER A 256 1.65 16.17 3.74
N LYS A 257 1.35 15.93 2.46
CA LYS A 257 0.50 14.81 2.03
C LYS A 257 1.12 13.46 2.41
N VAL A 258 2.40 13.26 2.15
CA VAL A 258 3.11 12.02 2.49
C VAL A 258 3.09 11.76 3.99
N GLN A 259 3.42 12.77 4.80
CA GLN A 259 3.43 12.62 6.26
C GLN A 259 2.02 12.39 6.82
N ALA A 260 1.02 13.10 6.29
CA ALA A 260 -0.37 12.91 6.69
C ALA A 260 -0.86 11.49 6.34
N PHE A 261 -0.54 10.98 5.15
CA PHE A 261 -0.82 9.60 4.76
C PHE A 261 -0.16 8.58 5.69
N ALA A 262 1.14 8.73 5.95
CA ALA A 262 1.88 7.80 6.81
C ALA A 262 1.32 7.78 8.25
N LYS A 263 0.92 8.93 8.78
CA LYS A 263 0.29 9.00 10.10
C LYS A 263 -1.13 8.46 10.12
N ASP A 264 -1.95 8.78 9.12
CA ASP A 264 -3.31 8.28 9.03
C ASP A 264 -3.30 6.75 8.92
N THR A 265 -2.49 6.18 8.01
CA THR A 265 -2.32 4.72 7.88
C THR A 265 -1.72 4.07 9.12
N SER A 266 -0.71 4.69 9.75
CA SER A 266 -0.14 4.15 10.98
C SER A 266 -1.13 4.15 12.14
N LYS A 267 -2.02 5.15 12.25
CA LYS A 267 -3.07 5.19 13.27
C LYS A 267 -4.11 4.12 13.03
N ASP A 268 -4.59 3.98 11.79
CA ASP A 268 -5.56 2.96 11.41
C ASP A 268 -5.06 1.55 11.76
N LEU A 269 -3.79 1.27 11.44
CA LEU A 269 -3.17 -0.02 11.71
C LEU A 269 -2.83 -0.24 13.20
N ALA A 270 -2.65 0.82 13.99
CA ALA A 270 -2.35 0.71 15.43
C ALA A 270 -3.60 0.50 16.30
N HIS A 271 -4.80 0.67 15.73
CA HIS A 271 -6.08 0.45 16.42
C HIS A 271 -6.63 -0.97 16.23
N LEU A 272 -5.83 -1.88 15.66
CA LEU A 272 -6.10 -3.31 15.50
C LEU A 272 -5.36 -4.13 16.55
#